data_AF-A0A937T7H7-F1
#
_entry.id   AF-A0A937T7H7-F1
#
_cell.length_a   1.000
_cell.length_b   1.000
_cell.length_c   1.000
_cell.angle_alpha   90.00
_cell.angle_beta   90.00
_cell.angle_gamma   90.00
#
_symmetry.space_group_name_H-M   'P 1'
#
loop_
_entity.id
_entity.type
_entity.pdbx_description
1 polymer ?
#
loop_
_entity_poly.entity_id
_entity_poly.type
_entity_poly.pdbx_seq_one_letter_code
_entity_poly.pdbx_strand_id
1 'polypeptide(L)'
;MGKRAILLLLLLSLTACVPADPDGSRTVTLVADGETRTLTTEALTVRDLLVEAGVTLDEDDRVTPVEPTFIEDGMTVHVTRVEVHIETEQREISFERHTVRDASVPAGETRLLEPGITGIEELTYRVTIEDDVEVERRLVRQVTLQEPRAEVILIGVQSEFKPVPITGTVAYIANHNAWVMQTTSPNRRRLTHTGDLDGRVFSLSPDGAYLLFTRVVPAGGTEEITPTVEETEKEYLNTLWMIETATADAEPVQLEAKNVLWAGWEPECKVTPAGTGCHIAYTTGLPVEASPGWKAENDLWVARPRAGDGQLLGRRRIVEPSAGGAYGWWGPTYAWSPDGQSLAYARADEVGVVRAYDGAQTPLARFPPYRTYAPWVWTPTVSWSPEGEFIVTTLHGPAPTGEAPEDSPVFDVWALAANGTLTAGLSSEAGMWAAPVYAPEGDTIAFGHARSPYASQTSSYDLYLMDRDGSDRRPLFPPAEEIGLEYPEMAWGPGGDRLIVVYQGRLYLIYITDGKVHQLTDEGGVTTVRWRW
;
A
#
# COMPACT_ATOMS: atom_id res chain seq x y z
N MET A 1 -124.71 -46.71 -5.18
CA MET A 1 -124.41 -47.46 -6.42
C MET A 1 -122.89 -47.60 -6.50
N GLY A 2 -122.20 -48.74 -6.47
CA GLY A 2 -122.55 -50.14 -6.27
C GLY A 2 -121.26 -50.98 -6.01
N LYS A 3 -121.45 -52.16 -5.43
CA LYS A 3 -120.65 -53.40 -5.49
C LYS A 3 -119.22 -53.47 -4.88
N ARG A 4 -119.18 -54.02 -3.65
CA ARG A 4 -118.52 -55.24 -3.13
C ARG A 4 -117.15 -55.73 -3.67
N ALA A 5 -116.41 -56.26 -2.67
CA ALA A 5 -115.40 -57.33 -2.66
C ALA A 5 -113.93 -56.90 -2.80
N ILE A 6 -112.92 -57.46 -2.11
CA ILE A 6 -112.70 -58.21 -0.85
C ILE A 6 -111.17 -58.55 -0.88
N LEU A 7 -110.53 -58.58 0.31
CA LEU A 7 -109.32 -59.35 0.69
C LEU A 7 -107.88 -58.80 0.50
N LEU A 8 -107.24 -58.56 1.67
CA LEU A 8 -105.94 -59.08 2.19
C LEU A 8 -104.63 -58.70 1.45
N LEU A 9 -103.45 -58.54 2.06
CA LEU A 9 -102.81 -58.89 3.35
C LEU A 9 -101.71 -57.80 3.57
N LEU A 10 -101.55 -57.22 4.77
CA LEU A 10 -100.65 -57.67 5.86
C LEU A 10 -99.15 -57.60 5.52
N LEU A 11 -98.39 -56.74 6.22
CA LEU A 11 -97.04 -56.98 6.76
C LEU A 11 -96.57 -55.68 7.45
N LEU A 12 -96.54 -55.68 8.79
CA LEU A 12 -95.34 -55.76 9.64
C LEU A 12 -94.66 -54.39 9.83
N SER A 13 -94.26 -53.92 11.00
CA SER A 13 -94.55 -54.16 12.43
C SER A 13 -93.51 -53.33 13.17
N LEU A 14 -93.91 -52.81 14.34
CA LEU A 14 -93.02 -52.50 15.47
C LEU A 14 -92.15 -51.24 15.35
N THR A 15 -92.76 -50.13 15.81
CA THR A 15 -92.14 -49.24 16.79
C THR A 15 -91.47 -50.05 17.90
N ALA A 16 -90.16 -49.90 18.05
CA ALA A 16 -89.41 -50.36 19.21
C ALA A 16 -88.54 -49.21 19.73
N CYS A 17 -88.49 -49.13 21.06
CA CYS A 17 -87.94 -48.08 21.89
C CYS A 17 -86.54 -47.59 21.50
N VAL A 18 -86.32 -46.30 21.73
CA VAL A 18 -85.03 -45.72 22.09
C VAL A 18 -84.53 -46.40 23.38
N PRO A 19 -83.37 -47.08 23.38
CA PRO A 19 -82.61 -47.26 24.61
C PRO A 19 -81.82 -45.97 24.84
N ALA A 20 -82.05 -45.31 25.97
CA ALA A 20 -80.98 -44.54 26.60
C ALA A 20 -80.01 -45.59 27.12
N ASP A 21 -78.82 -45.70 26.52
CA ASP A 21 -77.79 -46.59 27.02
C ASP A 21 -77.42 -46.17 28.45
N PRO A 22 -77.49 -47.08 29.44
CA PRO A 22 -77.14 -46.81 30.82
C PRO A 22 -75.65 -47.13 31.10
N ASP A 23 -74.78 -46.92 30.11
CA ASP A 23 -73.32 -46.88 30.28
C ASP A 23 -72.87 -45.49 29.86
N GLY A 24 -72.04 -44.84 30.67
CA GLY A 24 -71.64 -43.43 30.56
C GLY A 24 -70.76 -43.08 29.36
N SER A 25 -70.91 -43.83 28.25
CA SER A 25 -70.14 -43.70 27.02
C SER A 25 -70.71 -42.62 26.08
N ARG A 26 -69.82 -41.95 25.35
CA ARG A 26 -70.11 -40.87 24.39
C ARG A 26 -69.46 -41.23 23.05
N THR A 27 -70.07 -40.81 21.95
CA THR A 27 -69.52 -40.99 20.60
C THR A 27 -68.74 -39.74 20.20
N VAL A 28 -67.46 -39.88 19.86
CA VAL A 28 -66.58 -38.77 19.48
C VAL A 28 -65.91 -39.08 18.14
N THR A 29 -65.75 -38.06 17.31
CA THR A 29 -64.95 -38.17 16.08
C THR A 29 -63.54 -37.65 16.35
N LEU A 30 -62.52 -38.49 16.21
CA LEU A 30 -61.12 -38.12 16.33
C LEU A 30 -60.52 -37.99 14.92
N VAL A 31 -59.96 -36.82 14.62
CA VAL A 31 -59.18 -36.56 13.42
C VAL A 31 -57.73 -36.38 13.84
N ALA A 32 -56.88 -37.35 13.54
CA ALA A 32 -55.46 -37.36 13.89
C ALA A 32 -54.68 -38.14 12.84
N ASP A 33 -53.44 -37.72 12.55
CA ASP A 33 -52.52 -38.43 11.65
C ASP A 33 -53.12 -38.71 10.24
N GLY A 34 -53.91 -37.76 9.73
CA GLY A 34 -54.61 -37.88 8.44
C GLY A 34 -55.79 -38.86 8.41
N GLU A 35 -56.13 -39.49 9.54
CA GLU A 35 -57.24 -40.45 9.66
C GLU A 35 -58.40 -39.87 10.48
N THR A 36 -59.63 -40.19 10.09
CA THR A 36 -60.84 -39.86 10.85
C THR A 36 -61.42 -41.14 11.44
N ARG A 37 -61.47 -41.22 12.77
CA ARG A 37 -61.98 -42.37 13.52
C ARG A 37 -63.19 -41.95 14.36
N THR A 38 -64.26 -42.74 14.35
CA THR A 38 -65.38 -42.56 15.27
C THR A 38 -65.24 -43.55 16.42
N LEU A 39 -65.14 -43.03 17.64
CA LEU A 39 -64.87 -43.81 18.86
C LEU A 39 -66.05 -43.68 19.82
N THR A 40 -66.38 -44.79 20.49
CA THR A 40 -67.30 -44.80 21.64
C THR A 40 -66.45 -44.93 22.90
N THR A 41 -66.48 -43.92 23.78
CA THR A 41 -65.54 -43.76 24.90
C THR A 41 -66.25 -43.36 26.20
N GLU A 42 -65.73 -43.77 27.35
CA GLU A 42 -66.15 -43.26 28.68
C GLU A 42 -65.25 -42.13 29.19
N ALA A 43 -64.24 -41.71 28.42
CA ALA A 43 -63.32 -40.63 28.74
C ALA A 43 -64.08 -39.36 29.13
N LEU A 44 -63.62 -38.73 30.22
CA LEU A 44 -64.23 -37.49 30.72
C LEU A 44 -63.67 -36.26 30.01
N THR A 45 -62.42 -36.30 29.53
CA THR A 45 -61.73 -35.17 28.89
C THR A 45 -61.09 -35.57 27.56
N VAL A 46 -60.79 -34.57 26.71
CA VAL A 46 -60.04 -34.77 25.46
C VAL A 46 -58.71 -35.47 25.70
N ARG A 47 -58.01 -35.14 26.80
CA ARG A 47 -56.77 -35.84 27.20
C ARG A 47 -56.99 -37.34 27.40
N ASP A 48 -58.01 -37.71 28.17
CA ASP A 48 -58.30 -39.11 28.48
C ASP A 48 -58.67 -39.88 27.20
N LEU A 49 -59.41 -39.24 26.29
CA LEU A 49 -59.75 -39.79 24.98
C LEU A 49 -58.52 -40.05 24.11
N LEU A 50 -57.57 -39.12 24.05
CA LEU A 50 -56.35 -39.29 23.25
C LEU A 50 -55.47 -40.43 23.79
N VAL A 51 -55.37 -40.56 25.11
CA VAL A 51 -54.67 -41.68 25.77
C VAL A 51 -55.36 -43.01 25.44
N GLU A 52 -56.70 -43.07 25.53
CA GLU A 52 -57.48 -44.25 25.17
C GLU A 52 -57.29 -44.64 23.69
N ALA A 53 -57.24 -43.65 22.80
CA ALA A 53 -57.03 -43.82 21.36
C ALA A 53 -55.57 -44.14 20.99
N GLY A 54 -54.65 -44.13 21.95
CA GLY A 54 -53.22 -44.36 21.73
C GLY A 54 -52.51 -43.23 20.99
N VAL A 55 -53.06 -42.02 20.99
CA VAL A 55 -52.47 -40.83 20.37
C VAL A 55 -51.59 -40.12 21.40
N THR A 56 -50.28 -40.16 21.17
CA THR A 56 -49.29 -39.38 21.93
C THR A 56 -49.03 -38.06 21.23
N LEU A 57 -49.14 -36.95 21.96
CA LEU A 57 -48.82 -35.61 21.48
C LEU A 57 -47.36 -35.28 21.82
N ASP A 58 -46.70 -34.52 20.97
CA ASP A 58 -45.45 -33.85 21.32
C ASP A 58 -45.69 -32.48 21.99
N GLU A 59 -44.61 -31.73 22.25
CA GLU A 59 -44.68 -30.44 22.94
C GLU A 59 -45.25 -29.31 22.07
N ASP A 60 -45.25 -29.46 20.74
CA ASP A 60 -45.63 -28.43 19.78
C ASP A 60 -47.02 -28.68 19.14
N ASP A 61 -47.51 -29.92 19.19
CA ASP A 61 -48.81 -30.39 18.71
C ASP A 61 -49.98 -29.59 19.29
N ARG A 62 -51.03 -29.40 18.46
CA ARG A 62 -52.22 -28.65 18.86
C ARG A 62 -53.46 -29.52 18.80
N VAL A 63 -54.26 -29.47 19.86
CA VAL A 63 -55.53 -30.19 19.94
C VAL A 63 -56.70 -29.22 20.09
N THR A 64 -57.72 -29.41 19.26
CA THR A 64 -58.96 -28.64 19.30
C THR A 64 -60.16 -29.58 19.41
N PRO A 65 -61.00 -29.50 20.47
CA PRO A 65 -60.84 -28.66 21.67
C PRO A 65 -59.61 -29.03 22.52
N VAL A 66 -59.14 -28.11 23.37
CA VAL A 66 -57.94 -28.32 24.20
C VAL A 66 -58.11 -29.51 25.16
N GLU A 67 -56.99 -30.15 25.51
CA GLU A 67 -56.94 -31.37 26.34
C GLU A 67 -57.86 -31.42 27.59
N PRO A 68 -57.97 -30.38 28.43
CA PRO A 68 -58.81 -30.44 29.63
C PRO A 68 -60.31 -30.24 29.36
N THR A 69 -60.72 -30.00 28.11
CA THR A 69 -62.13 -29.85 27.75
C THR A 69 -62.87 -31.16 27.99
N PHE A 70 -64.06 -31.08 28.60
CA PHE A 70 -64.91 -32.24 28.84
C PHE A 70 -65.48 -32.79 27.52
N ILE A 71 -65.53 -34.12 27.39
CA ILE A 71 -66.11 -34.78 26.22
C ILE A 71 -67.64 -34.64 26.23
N GLU A 72 -68.18 -34.26 25.08
CA GLU A 72 -69.62 -34.25 24.79
C GLU A 72 -69.94 -35.25 23.68
N ASP A 73 -71.16 -35.79 23.69
CA ASP A 73 -71.61 -36.71 22.64
C ASP A 73 -71.71 -35.98 21.29
N GLY A 74 -71.12 -36.56 20.24
CA GLY A 74 -70.99 -35.97 18.91
C GLY A 74 -69.82 -34.99 18.74
N MET A 75 -68.96 -34.79 19.76
CA MET A 75 -67.80 -33.90 19.67
C MET A 75 -66.82 -34.35 18.57
N THR A 76 -66.15 -33.40 17.92
CA THR A 76 -65.01 -33.68 17.03
C THR A 76 -63.75 -33.13 17.66
N VAL A 77 -62.74 -34.00 17.80
CA VAL A 77 -61.41 -33.66 18.31
C VAL A 77 -60.44 -33.71 17.14
N HIS A 78 -59.79 -32.60 16.86
CA HIS A 78 -58.75 -32.47 15.84
C HIS A 78 -57.39 -32.39 16.52
N VAL A 79 -56.46 -33.25 16.09
CA VAL A 79 -55.05 -33.20 16.42
C VAL A 79 -54.32 -32.68 15.19
N THR A 80 -53.68 -31.53 15.31
CA THR A 80 -52.79 -30.96 14.30
C THR A 80 -51.36 -31.26 14.72
N ARG A 81 -50.63 -31.98 13.86
CA ARG A 81 -49.22 -32.29 14.09
C ARG A 81 -48.35 -31.09 13.79
N VAL A 82 -47.52 -30.66 14.73
CA VAL A 82 -46.65 -29.50 14.55
C VAL A 82 -45.18 -29.92 14.65
N GLU A 83 -44.46 -29.83 13.54
CA GLU A 83 -43.01 -30.05 13.52
C GLU A 83 -42.28 -28.72 13.35
N VAL A 84 -41.29 -28.46 14.21
CA VAL A 84 -40.41 -27.30 14.10
C VAL A 84 -38.97 -27.78 13.92
N HIS A 85 -38.40 -27.52 12.76
CA HIS A 85 -36.99 -27.81 12.48
C HIS A 85 -36.23 -26.58 11.98
N ILE A 86 -34.91 -26.73 11.94
CA ILE A 86 -34.00 -25.69 11.46
C ILE A 86 -33.49 -26.11 10.09
N GLU A 87 -33.64 -25.21 9.12
CA GLU A 87 -33.04 -25.35 7.80
C GLU A 87 -31.94 -24.32 7.60
N THR A 88 -30.83 -24.74 6.98
CA THR A 88 -29.72 -23.86 6.61
C THR A 88 -29.61 -23.78 5.09
N GLU A 89 -29.60 -22.56 4.57
CA GLU A 89 -29.43 -22.26 3.15
C GLU A 89 -28.18 -21.39 2.98
N GLN A 90 -27.33 -21.72 2.01
CA GLN A 90 -26.22 -20.85 1.61
C GLN A 90 -26.60 -20.04 0.39
N ARG A 91 -26.34 -18.74 0.45
CA ARG A 91 -26.60 -17.80 -0.64
C ARG A 91 -25.32 -17.05 -1.01
N GLU A 92 -25.13 -16.88 -2.31
CA GLU A 92 -24.03 -16.10 -2.86
C GLU A 92 -24.28 -14.59 -2.70
N ILE A 93 -23.25 -13.87 -2.26
CA ILE A 93 -23.20 -12.42 -2.23
C ILE A 93 -22.37 -11.95 -3.42
N SER A 94 -22.99 -11.26 -4.38
CA SER A 94 -22.28 -10.70 -5.54
C SER A 94 -21.21 -9.70 -5.10
N PHE A 95 -20.07 -9.70 -5.79
CA PHE A 95 -19.02 -8.71 -5.57
C PHE A 95 -19.24 -7.44 -6.40
N GLU A 96 -18.71 -6.32 -5.92
CA GLU A 96 -18.70 -5.06 -6.66
C GLU A 96 -17.55 -5.00 -7.67
N ARG A 97 -17.70 -4.20 -8.73
CA ARG A 97 -16.62 -3.90 -9.68
C ARG A 97 -16.14 -2.46 -9.49
N HIS A 98 -14.86 -2.30 -9.20
CA HIS A 98 -14.21 -1.00 -9.05
C HIS A 98 -13.30 -0.77 -10.25
N THR A 99 -13.37 0.44 -10.81
CA THR A 99 -12.54 0.82 -11.96
C THR A 99 -11.55 1.90 -11.55
N VAL A 100 -10.27 1.66 -11.83
CA VAL A 100 -9.19 2.59 -11.52
C VAL A 100 -8.58 3.05 -12.84
N ARG A 101 -8.48 4.37 -13.04
CA ARG A 101 -7.77 4.91 -14.20
C ARG A 101 -6.27 4.69 -14.01
N ASP A 102 -5.60 4.15 -15.01
CA ASP A 102 -4.18 3.82 -14.92
C ASP A 102 -3.44 4.17 -16.23
N ALA A 103 -2.40 5.01 -16.12
CA ALA A 103 -1.58 5.45 -17.25
C ALA A 103 -0.57 4.40 -17.76
N SER A 104 -0.45 3.24 -17.10
CA SER A 104 0.29 2.07 -17.60
C SER A 104 -0.50 1.24 -18.60
N VAL A 105 -1.83 1.40 -18.65
CA VAL A 105 -2.71 0.71 -19.61
C VAL A 105 -3.00 1.66 -20.79
N PRO A 106 -2.85 1.22 -22.05
CA PRO A 106 -3.14 2.05 -23.23
C PRO A 106 -4.54 2.64 -23.21
N ALA A 107 -4.69 3.90 -23.64
CA ALA A 107 -6.00 4.55 -23.70
C ALA A 107 -7.02 3.72 -24.50
N GLY A 108 -8.15 3.41 -23.87
CA GLY A 108 -9.21 2.57 -24.46
C GLY A 108 -9.07 1.07 -24.20
N GLU A 109 -7.97 0.62 -23.59
CA GLU A 109 -7.81 -0.75 -23.11
C GLU A 109 -8.20 -0.89 -21.63
N THR A 110 -8.50 -2.12 -21.21
CA THR A 110 -8.76 -2.46 -19.81
C THR A 110 -7.92 -3.65 -19.39
N ARG A 111 -7.40 -3.63 -18.16
CA ARG A 111 -6.64 -4.75 -17.58
C ARG A 111 -7.20 -5.14 -16.23
N LEU A 112 -7.42 -6.44 -16.01
CA LEU A 112 -7.82 -6.95 -14.69
C LEU A 112 -6.62 -6.84 -13.74
N LEU A 113 -6.77 -6.10 -12.64
CA LEU A 113 -5.77 -6.05 -11.56
C LEU A 113 -6.07 -7.12 -10.52
N GLU A 114 -7.31 -7.15 -10.03
CA GLU A 114 -7.74 -8.12 -9.02
C GLU A 114 -9.05 -8.78 -9.44
N PRO A 115 -9.12 -10.12 -9.49
CA PRO A 115 -10.37 -10.82 -9.71
C PRO A 115 -11.29 -10.66 -8.50
N GLY A 116 -12.56 -10.41 -8.77
CA GLY A 116 -13.61 -10.41 -7.76
C GLY A 116 -13.84 -11.80 -7.18
N ILE A 117 -14.20 -11.86 -5.89
CA ILE A 117 -14.53 -13.10 -5.20
C ILE A 117 -15.95 -12.96 -4.66
N THR A 118 -16.83 -13.88 -5.06
CA THR A 118 -18.21 -13.95 -4.54
C THR A 118 -18.18 -14.27 -3.05
N GLY A 119 -18.94 -13.52 -2.26
CA GLY A 119 -19.14 -13.81 -0.85
C GLY A 119 -20.14 -14.93 -0.64
N ILE A 120 -20.18 -15.49 0.56
CA ILE A 120 -21.14 -16.53 0.94
C ILE A 120 -21.76 -16.12 2.26
N GLU A 121 -23.09 -16.08 2.33
CA GLU A 121 -23.82 -16.02 3.58
C GLU A 121 -24.61 -17.29 3.83
N GLU A 122 -24.74 -17.63 5.11
CA GLU A 122 -25.57 -18.71 5.60
C GLU A 122 -26.80 -18.13 6.28
N LEU A 123 -27.97 -18.51 5.79
CA LEU A 123 -29.28 -18.15 6.31
C LEU A 123 -29.83 -19.36 7.06
N THR A 124 -30.12 -19.18 8.34
CA THR A 124 -30.77 -20.20 9.18
C THR A 124 -32.23 -19.83 9.36
N TYR A 125 -33.12 -20.68 8.88
CA TYR A 125 -34.56 -20.55 9.00
C TYR A 125 -35.08 -21.49 10.09
N ARG A 126 -36.04 -21.00 10.86
CA ARG A 126 -36.96 -21.87 11.62
C ARG A 126 -38.17 -22.10 10.73
N VAL A 127 -38.44 -23.36 10.42
CA VAL A 127 -39.57 -23.79 9.60
C VAL A 127 -40.56 -24.50 10.50
N THR A 128 -41.83 -24.09 10.43
CA THR A 128 -42.94 -24.72 11.16
C THR A 128 -43.83 -25.41 10.13
N ILE A 129 -44.03 -26.71 10.32
CA ILE A 129 -44.89 -27.56 9.50
C ILE A 129 -46.11 -27.93 10.34
N GLU A 130 -47.31 -27.71 9.80
CA GLU A 130 -48.56 -28.22 10.38
C GLU A 130 -49.16 -29.24 9.41
N ASP A 131 -49.39 -30.48 9.87
CA ASP A 131 -49.94 -31.59 9.07
C ASP A 131 -49.24 -31.76 7.70
N ASP A 132 -47.91 -31.90 7.71
CA ASP A 132 -47.02 -32.02 6.54
C ASP A 132 -46.99 -30.82 5.57
N VAL A 133 -47.60 -29.68 5.94
CA VAL A 133 -47.58 -28.45 5.15
C VAL A 133 -46.80 -27.35 5.89
N GLU A 134 -45.81 -26.76 5.21
CA GLU A 134 -45.10 -25.60 5.74
C GLU A 134 -46.06 -24.40 5.88
N VAL A 135 -46.26 -23.94 7.11
CA VAL A 135 -47.13 -22.80 7.42
C VAL A 135 -46.36 -21.52 7.74
N GLU A 136 -45.12 -21.65 8.23
CA GLU A 136 -44.27 -20.49 8.57
C GLU A 136 -42.79 -20.79 8.29
N ARG A 137 -42.10 -19.83 7.65
CA ARG A 137 -40.65 -19.81 7.51
C ARG A 137 -40.11 -18.48 7.98
N ARG A 138 -39.30 -18.51 9.04
CA ARG A 138 -38.75 -17.30 9.66
C ARG A 138 -37.23 -17.34 9.70
N LEU A 139 -36.58 -16.32 9.16
CA LEU A 139 -35.13 -16.14 9.28
C LEU A 139 -34.80 -15.83 10.75
N VAL A 140 -33.96 -16.66 11.37
CA VAL A 140 -33.56 -16.52 12.78
C VAL A 140 -32.09 -16.18 12.94
N ARG A 141 -31.24 -16.49 11.95
CA ARG A 141 -29.82 -16.14 11.95
C ARG A 141 -29.32 -15.94 10.53
N GLN A 142 -28.50 -14.92 10.33
CA GLN A 142 -27.77 -14.64 9.09
C GLN A 142 -26.31 -14.39 9.45
N VAL A 143 -25.40 -15.12 8.81
CA VAL A 143 -23.95 -14.96 9.02
C VAL A 143 -23.24 -14.98 7.68
N THR A 144 -22.40 -13.99 7.43
CA THR A 144 -21.46 -14.01 6.30
C THR A 144 -20.33 -14.98 6.61
N LEU A 145 -20.26 -16.09 5.87
CA LEU A 145 -19.17 -17.08 5.97
C LEU A 145 -17.92 -16.61 5.21
N GLN A 146 -18.12 -15.87 4.12
CA GLN A 146 -17.05 -15.30 3.31
C GLN A 146 -17.48 -13.93 2.78
N GLU A 147 -16.70 -12.89 3.07
CA GLU A 147 -16.95 -11.55 2.55
C GLU A 147 -16.69 -11.50 1.03
N PRO A 148 -17.56 -10.84 0.23
CA PRO A 148 -17.27 -10.61 -1.18
C PRO A 148 -16.09 -9.67 -1.33
N ARG A 149 -15.18 -9.97 -2.25
CA ARG A 149 -14.06 -9.08 -2.61
C ARG A 149 -14.31 -8.45 -3.96
N ALA A 150 -14.20 -7.13 -4.04
CA ALA A 150 -14.41 -6.40 -5.29
C ALA A 150 -13.45 -6.83 -6.40
N GLU A 151 -13.93 -6.82 -7.63
CA GLU A 151 -13.13 -6.93 -8.84
C GLU A 151 -12.54 -5.57 -9.19
N VAL A 152 -11.22 -5.47 -9.34
CA VAL A 152 -10.55 -4.22 -9.69
C VAL A 152 -10.08 -4.29 -11.14
N ILE A 153 -10.62 -3.40 -11.98
CA ILE A 153 -10.25 -3.27 -13.39
C ILE A 153 -9.56 -1.93 -13.61
N LEU A 154 -8.38 -1.97 -14.22
CA LEU A 154 -7.67 -0.79 -14.70
C LEU A 154 -8.28 -0.35 -16.04
N ILE A 155 -8.60 0.94 -16.16
CA ILE A 155 -8.97 1.58 -17.42
C ILE A 155 -7.77 2.40 -17.88
N GLY A 156 -7.29 2.12 -19.07
CA GLY A 156 -6.16 2.84 -19.64
C GLY A 156 -6.45 4.30 -19.93
N VAL A 157 -5.58 5.16 -19.41
CA VAL A 157 -5.58 6.61 -19.68
C VAL A 157 -4.23 7.09 -20.21
N GLN A 158 -3.36 6.17 -20.62
CA GLN A 158 -2.04 6.48 -21.14
C GLN A 158 -2.12 7.52 -22.28
N SER A 159 -1.49 8.66 -22.07
CA SER A 159 -1.40 9.71 -23.10
C SER A 159 -0.65 9.27 -24.35
N GLU A 160 -1.06 9.79 -25.50
CA GLU A 160 -0.47 9.55 -26.83
C GLU A 160 0.88 10.25 -27.04
N PHE A 161 1.75 10.33 -26.02
CA PHE A 161 3.11 10.79 -26.27
C PHE A 161 3.80 9.82 -27.23
N LYS A 162 4.57 10.37 -28.18
CA LYS A 162 5.41 9.54 -29.04
C LYS A 162 6.31 8.67 -28.17
N PRO A 163 6.29 7.33 -28.29
CA PRO A 163 7.14 6.46 -27.49
C PRO A 163 8.60 6.86 -27.63
N VAL A 164 9.26 7.15 -26.52
CA VAL A 164 10.68 7.51 -26.48
C VAL A 164 11.47 6.31 -25.99
N PRO A 165 12.52 5.85 -26.70
CA PRO A 165 13.37 4.76 -26.22
C PRO A 165 14.05 5.10 -24.90
N ILE A 166 13.98 4.18 -23.95
CA ILE A 166 14.64 4.26 -22.64
C ILE A 166 15.68 3.15 -22.58
N THR A 167 16.94 3.54 -22.36
CA THR A 167 18.05 2.60 -22.17
C THR A 167 18.16 2.27 -20.68
N GLY A 168 18.13 0.99 -20.32
CA GLY A 168 18.15 0.55 -18.93
C GLY A 168 16.85 0.85 -18.17
N THR A 169 16.98 1.15 -16.88
CA THR A 169 15.85 1.31 -15.95
C THR A 169 15.77 2.72 -15.40
N VAL A 170 14.64 3.38 -15.63
CA VAL A 170 14.25 4.62 -14.94
C VAL A 170 13.34 4.23 -13.78
N ALA A 171 13.69 4.59 -12.55
CA ALA A 171 12.83 4.45 -11.38
C ALA A 171 12.42 5.84 -10.88
N TYR A 172 11.18 6.03 -10.46
CA TYR A 172 10.71 7.30 -9.92
C TYR A 172 9.66 7.12 -8.83
N ILE A 173 9.54 8.11 -7.95
CA ILE A 173 8.45 8.19 -6.98
C ILE A 173 7.36 9.07 -7.58
N ALA A 174 6.13 8.55 -7.66
CA ALA A 174 4.94 9.32 -7.98
C ALA A 174 3.84 9.02 -6.96
N ASN A 175 3.28 10.06 -6.34
CA ASN A 175 2.22 9.95 -5.33
C ASN A 175 2.56 8.92 -4.23
N HIS A 176 3.76 9.03 -3.64
CA HIS A 176 4.27 8.13 -2.59
C HIS A 176 4.37 6.65 -2.99
N ASN A 177 4.49 6.34 -4.27
CA ASN A 177 4.70 4.98 -4.77
C ASN A 177 5.88 4.94 -5.72
N ALA A 178 6.60 3.81 -5.72
CA ALA A 178 7.67 3.55 -6.66
C ALA A 178 7.10 3.09 -8.00
N TRP A 179 7.69 3.58 -9.07
CA TRP A 179 7.39 3.19 -10.45
C TRP A 179 8.70 2.94 -11.20
N VAL A 180 8.62 2.10 -12.22
CA VAL A 180 9.70 1.89 -13.18
C VAL A 180 9.23 2.13 -14.61
N MET A 181 10.16 2.55 -15.45
CA MET A 181 10.00 2.75 -16.89
C MET A 181 11.21 2.15 -17.60
N GLN A 182 10.97 1.25 -18.56
CA GLN A 182 12.00 0.45 -19.24
C GLN A 182 11.69 0.30 -20.74
N THR A 183 12.71 0.16 -21.58
CA THR A 183 12.59 -0.03 -23.05
C THR A 183 12.03 1.19 -23.80
N THR A 184 10.84 1.68 -23.44
CA THR A 184 10.21 2.88 -24.02
C THR A 184 9.37 3.62 -22.98
N SER A 185 9.15 4.92 -23.15
CA SER A 185 8.40 5.76 -22.22
C SER A 185 6.96 5.32 -21.88
N PRO A 186 6.20 4.63 -22.76
CA PRO A 186 4.89 4.10 -22.38
C PRO A 186 4.97 2.86 -21.48
N ASN A 187 6.10 2.14 -21.45
CA ASN A 187 6.26 0.93 -20.65
C ASN A 187 6.59 1.30 -19.20
N ARG A 188 5.58 1.83 -18.51
CA ARG A 188 5.61 2.21 -17.09
C ARG A 188 4.93 1.12 -16.27
N ARG A 189 5.47 0.80 -15.09
CA ARG A 189 4.87 -0.14 -14.15
C ARG A 189 5.04 0.35 -12.73
N ARG A 190 3.98 0.26 -11.95
CA ARG A 190 4.00 0.54 -10.51
C ARG A 190 4.65 -0.63 -9.78
N LEU A 191 5.56 -0.33 -8.85
CA LEU A 191 6.26 -1.32 -8.02
C LEU A 191 5.67 -1.46 -6.62
N THR A 192 5.04 -0.41 -6.09
CA THR A 192 4.45 -0.41 -4.75
C THR A 192 3.03 0.14 -4.79
N HIS A 193 2.13 -0.39 -3.95
CA HIS A 193 0.70 -0.07 -4.03
C HIS A 193 0.14 0.70 -2.82
N THR A 194 0.94 0.87 -1.77
CA THR A 194 0.52 1.32 -0.43
C THR A 194 0.54 2.83 -0.23
N GLY A 195 1.27 3.59 -1.06
CA GLY A 195 1.32 5.06 -0.93
C GLY A 195 2.04 5.56 0.32
N ASP A 196 2.97 4.78 0.87
CA ASP A 196 3.63 5.03 2.16
C ASP A 196 5.15 5.28 2.03
N LEU A 197 5.67 5.53 0.82
CA LEU A 197 7.07 5.89 0.63
C LEU A 197 7.33 7.30 1.16
N ASP A 198 8.33 7.42 2.04
CA ASP A 198 8.74 8.69 2.66
C ASP A 198 9.77 9.48 1.82
N GLY A 199 10.32 8.87 0.77
CA GLY A 199 11.30 9.47 -0.13
C GLY A 199 12.72 9.64 0.44
N ARG A 200 13.01 9.20 1.67
CA ARG A 200 14.35 9.33 2.27
C ARG A 200 15.38 8.46 1.58
N VAL A 201 15.01 7.21 1.32
CA VAL A 201 15.79 6.29 0.50
C VAL A 201 15.02 6.04 -0.78
N PHE A 202 15.70 6.27 -1.90
CA PHE A 202 15.25 5.87 -3.23
C PHE A 202 16.49 5.68 -4.11
N SER A 203 17.01 4.45 -4.13
CA SER A 203 18.29 4.11 -4.75
C SER A 203 18.17 2.90 -5.65
N LEU A 204 18.39 3.12 -6.94
CA LEU A 204 18.41 2.08 -7.97
C LEU A 204 19.80 1.45 -8.03
N SER A 205 19.86 0.13 -8.00
CA SER A 205 21.11 -0.64 -8.13
C SER A 205 21.84 -0.35 -9.45
N PRO A 206 23.17 -0.53 -9.51
CA PRO A 206 23.95 -0.19 -10.70
C PRO A 206 23.49 -0.90 -11.99
N ASP A 207 23.01 -2.13 -11.86
CA ASP A 207 22.46 -2.96 -12.94
C ASP A 207 20.95 -2.76 -13.18
N GLY A 208 20.34 -1.80 -12.48
CA GLY A 208 18.92 -1.47 -12.61
C GLY A 208 17.96 -2.54 -12.11
N ALA A 209 18.44 -3.67 -11.58
CA ALA A 209 17.62 -4.85 -11.29
C ALA A 209 16.84 -4.77 -9.97
N TYR A 210 17.34 -3.99 -9.01
CA TYR A 210 16.74 -3.80 -7.69
C TYR A 210 16.65 -2.33 -7.30
N LEU A 211 15.57 -1.98 -6.60
CA LEU A 211 15.33 -0.67 -6.03
C LEU A 211 15.32 -0.77 -4.49
N LEU A 212 16.10 0.07 -3.82
CA LEU A 212 16.02 0.32 -2.38
C LEU A 212 15.12 1.51 -2.09
N PHE A 213 14.28 1.39 -1.08
CA PHE A 213 13.42 2.48 -0.65
C PHE A 213 13.01 2.34 0.82
N THR A 214 12.52 3.43 1.40
CA THR A 214 11.99 3.45 2.78
C THR A 214 10.49 3.66 2.79
N ARG A 215 9.81 3.00 3.73
CA ARG A 215 8.36 3.12 3.98
C ARG A 215 8.13 3.66 5.40
N VAL A 216 7.21 4.60 5.53
CA VAL A 216 6.76 5.09 6.85
C VAL A 216 6.11 3.92 7.59
N VAL A 217 6.38 3.80 8.90
CA VAL A 217 5.61 2.90 9.77
C VAL A 217 4.45 3.71 10.37
N PRO A 218 3.19 3.39 10.07
CA PRO A 218 2.06 4.09 10.67
C PRO A 218 2.08 3.95 12.20
N ALA A 219 1.90 5.05 12.92
CA ALA A 219 1.70 5.02 14.36
C ALA A 219 0.41 4.21 14.66
N GLY A 220 0.54 3.10 15.39
CA GLY A 220 -0.58 2.24 15.77
C GLY A 220 -0.91 1.08 14.82
N GLY A 221 0.04 0.61 14.01
CA GLY A 221 -0.10 -0.63 13.23
C GLY A 221 -0.33 -1.84 14.14
N THR A 222 -1.60 -2.23 14.29
CA THR A 222 -2.03 -3.47 14.91
C THR A 222 -1.74 -4.64 13.97
N GLU A 223 -0.51 -5.16 14.00
CA GLU A 223 -0.39 -6.60 13.74
C GLU A 223 -1.04 -7.31 14.93
N GLU A 224 -2.01 -8.18 14.67
CA GLU A 224 -2.53 -9.16 15.63
C GLU A 224 -1.39 -10.09 16.07
N ILE A 225 -0.52 -9.60 16.94
CA ILE A 225 0.43 -10.40 17.69
C ILE A 225 -0.16 -10.50 19.08
N THR A 226 -0.51 -11.74 19.45
CA THR A 226 -0.88 -12.08 20.83
C THR A 226 0.20 -11.52 21.76
N PRO A 227 -0.12 -10.64 22.72
CA PRO A 227 0.89 -9.88 23.44
C PRO A 227 1.61 -10.79 24.44
N THR A 228 2.80 -11.25 24.10
CA THR A 228 3.79 -11.67 25.09
C THR A 228 4.59 -10.43 25.50
N VAL A 229 4.26 -9.96 26.69
CA VAL A 229 5.02 -9.11 27.63
C VAL A 229 6.42 -8.67 27.16
N GLU A 230 6.65 -7.34 27.20
CA GLU A 230 7.94 -6.61 27.06
C GLU A 230 8.43 -6.15 25.66
N GLU A 231 7.56 -5.65 24.79
CA GLU A 231 7.98 -4.67 23.78
C GLU A 231 7.20 -3.36 24.00
N THR A 232 7.84 -2.37 24.61
CA THR A 232 7.41 -0.97 24.46
C THR A 232 7.23 -0.71 22.97
N GLU A 233 6.06 -0.24 22.56
CA GLU A 233 5.75 0.18 21.18
C GLU A 233 6.91 1.01 20.63
N LYS A 234 7.84 0.38 19.91
CA LYS A 234 8.97 1.10 19.32
C LYS A 234 8.41 1.81 18.12
N GLU A 235 8.10 3.09 18.28
CA GLU A 235 7.90 3.98 17.15
C GLU A 235 9.18 3.92 16.31
N TYR A 236 9.05 3.40 15.09
CA TYR A 236 10.11 3.47 14.09
C TYR A 236 9.80 4.65 13.18
N LEU A 237 10.83 5.40 12.79
CA LEU A 237 10.71 6.44 11.78
C LEU A 237 10.28 5.84 10.44
N ASN A 238 10.94 4.75 10.04
CA ASN A 238 10.69 4.02 8.80
C ASN A 238 11.38 2.64 8.84
N THR A 239 11.11 1.82 7.83
CA THR A 239 11.83 0.57 7.55
C THR A 239 12.41 0.60 6.15
N LEU A 240 13.57 -0.05 5.95
CA LEU A 240 14.23 -0.16 4.65
C LEU A 240 13.70 -1.38 3.89
N TRP A 241 13.47 -1.22 2.59
CA TRP A 241 12.92 -2.26 1.71
C TRP A 241 13.73 -2.36 0.42
N MET A 242 13.60 -3.52 -0.22
CA MET A 242 14.13 -3.77 -1.54
C MET A 242 13.09 -4.47 -2.42
N ILE A 243 13.05 -4.17 -3.70
CA ILE A 243 12.18 -4.84 -4.67
C ILE A 243 12.90 -5.05 -6.01
N GLU A 244 12.60 -6.14 -6.71
CA GLU A 244 13.08 -6.39 -8.07
C GLU A 244 12.30 -5.56 -9.10
N THR A 245 13.00 -4.98 -10.07
CA THR A 245 12.42 -4.03 -11.04
C THR A 245 11.92 -4.69 -12.33
N ALA A 246 12.38 -5.89 -12.65
CA ALA A 246 12.03 -6.59 -13.89
C ALA A 246 10.81 -7.51 -13.74
N THR A 247 10.63 -8.12 -12.55
CA THR A 247 9.55 -9.07 -12.28
C THR A 247 8.22 -8.35 -12.08
N ALA A 248 7.19 -8.76 -12.84
CA ALA A 248 5.89 -8.07 -12.89
C ALA A 248 5.16 -8.05 -11.53
N ASP A 249 5.17 -9.18 -10.83
CA ASP A 249 4.50 -9.38 -9.53
C ASP A 249 5.55 -9.54 -8.41
N ALA A 250 6.63 -8.75 -8.47
CA ALA A 250 7.65 -8.75 -7.44
C ALA A 250 7.07 -8.22 -6.13
N GLU A 251 7.21 -8.99 -5.05
CA GLU A 251 6.85 -8.52 -3.71
C GLU A 251 8.04 -7.80 -3.06
N PRO A 252 7.85 -6.60 -2.48
CA PRO A 252 8.87 -5.93 -1.69
C PRO A 252 9.33 -6.78 -0.49
N VAL A 253 10.62 -6.80 -0.24
CA VAL A 253 11.23 -7.48 0.90
C VAL A 253 11.77 -6.45 1.88
N GLN A 254 11.30 -6.49 3.12
CA GLN A 254 11.79 -5.63 4.19
C GLN A 254 13.20 -6.08 4.61
N LEU A 255 14.13 -5.13 4.68
CA LEU A 255 15.48 -5.36 5.18
C LEU A 255 15.54 -5.15 6.70
N GLU A 256 16.53 -5.76 7.35
CA GLU A 256 16.74 -5.66 8.82
C GLU A 256 16.97 -4.23 9.34
N ALA A 257 17.37 -3.29 8.48
CA ALA A 257 17.63 -1.90 8.87
C ALA A 257 16.33 -1.10 9.07
N LYS A 258 16.26 -0.37 10.18
CA LYS A 258 15.16 0.50 10.57
C LYS A 258 15.68 1.90 10.87
N ASN A 259 14.80 2.89 10.85
CA ASN A 259 15.11 4.31 11.07
C ASN A 259 16.24 4.82 10.16
N VAL A 260 16.17 4.46 8.88
CA VAL A 260 17.19 4.77 7.89
C VAL A 260 17.00 6.18 7.37
N LEU A 261 18.08 6.98 7.41
CA LEU A 261 18.05 8.37 6.93
C LEU A 261 18.64 8.52 5.53
N TRP A 262 19.57 7.65 5.16
CA TRP A 262 20.16 7.57 3.83
C TRP A 262 20.60 6.13 3.57
N ALA A 263 20.48 5.66 2.32
CA ALA A 263 21.10 4.42 1.87
C ALA A 263 21.43 4.48 0.37
N GLY A 264 22.50 3.80 -0.03
CA GLY A 264 22.93 3.75 -1.43
C GLY A 264 23.73 2.49 -1.75
N TRP A 265 23.54 2.00 -2.97
CA TRP A 265 24.30 0.87 -3.52
C TRP A 265 25.75 1.24 -3.79
N GLU A 266 26.66 0.31 -3.48
CA GLU A 266 28.02 0.31 -4.00
C GLU A 266 27.99 0.32 -5.54
N PRO A 267 28.84 1.11 -6.22
CA PRO A 267 28.89 1.16 -7.68
C PRO A 267 29.54 -0.11 -8.26
N GLU A 268 29.35 -0.32 -9.56
CA GLU A 268 29.96 -1.41 -10.33
C GLU A 268 29.76 -2.83 -9.76
N CYS A 269 28.65 -3.05 -9.05
CA CYS A 269 28.30 -4.34 -8.48
C CYS A 269 27.08 -4.94 -9.20
N LYS A 270 26.93 -6.27 -9.09
CA LYS A 270 25.75 -6.99 -9.61
C LYS A 270 24.98 -7.60 -8.45
N VAL A 271 23.70 -7.24 -8.32
CA VAL A 271 22.90 -7.74 -7.20
C VAL A 271 22.59 -9.22 -7.44
N THR A 272 22.78 -10.04 -6.41
CA THR A 272 22.39 -11.46 -6.44
C THR A 272 21.33 -11.72 -5.38
N PRO A 273 20.32 -12.58 -5.64
CA PRO A 273 19.31 -12.91 -4.64
C PRO A 273 19.90 -13.44 -3.32
N ALA A 274 21.07 -14.09 -3.39
CA ALA A 274 21.82 -14.62 -2.25
C ALA A 274 22.57 -13.56 -1.43
N GLY A 275 22.58 -12.28 -1.85
CA GLY A 275 23.26 -11.20 -1.13
C GLY A 275 24.79 -11.31 -1.17
N THR A 276 25.34 -11.91 -2.22
CA THR A 276 26.80 -12.10 -2.36
C THR A 276 27.47 -11.04 -3.23
N GLY A 277 26.71 -10.32 -4.07
CA GLY A 277 27.27 -9.54 -5.18
C GLY A 277 27.37 -8.02 -5.01
N CYS A 278 26.63 -7.39 -4.09
CA CYS A 278 26.61 -5.93 -3.92
C CYS A 278 26.56 -5.51 -2.45
N HIS A 279 27.35 -4.52 -2.06
CA HIS A 279 27.15 -3.83 -0.79
C HIS A 279 26.16 -2.66 -0.93
N ILE A 280 25.56 -2.31 0.19
CA ILE A 280 24.89 -1.04 0.43
C ILE A 280 25.61 -0.34 1.57
N ALA A 281 25.66 0.98 1.53
CA ALA A 281 25.91 1.79 2.71
C ALA A 281 24.61 2.44 3.17
N TYR A 282 24.49 2.66 4.48
CA TYR A 282 23.32 3.33 5.05
C TYR A 282 23.63 3.99 6.40
N THR A 283 22.82 4.98 6.76
CA THR A 283 22.88 5.71 8.04
C THR A 283 21.59 5.51 8.82
N THR A 284 21.66 5.70 10.14
CA THR A 284 20.49 5.57 11.01
C THR A 284 20.18 6.84 11.80
N GLY A 285 18.97 6.88 12.33
CA GLY A 285 18.49 7.92 13.23
C GLY A 285 17.59 7.37 14.32
N LEU A 286 17.22 8.26 15.23
CA LEU A 286 16.25 8.02 16.29
C LEU A 286 15.02 8.90 16.03
N PRO A 287 13.79 8.37 16.14
CA PRO A 287 12.60 9.21 16.13
C PRO A 287 12.59 10.09 17.38
N VAL A 288 12.17 11.34 17.22
CA VAL A 288 12.00 12.30 18.31
C VAL A 288 10.75 13.14 18.07
N GLU A 289 10.09 13.59 19.13
CA GLU A 289 8.88 14.43 19.00
C GLU A 289 9.19 15.82 18.42
N ALA A 290 10.40 16.33 18.65
CA ALA A 290 10.81 17.62 18.15
C ALA A 290 10.94 17.62 16.62
N SER A 291 10.59 18.75 15.98
CA SER A 291 10.86 18.93 14.56
C SER A 291 12.35 18.64 14.27
N PRO A 292 12.64 17.75 13.32
CA PRO A 292 11.83 17.38 12.16
C PRO A 292 11.17 16.00 12.29
N GLY A 293 11.14 15.42 13.50
CA GLY A 293 10.66 14.07 13.77
C GLY A 293 11.77 13.02 13.94
N TRP A 294 13.05 13.40 13.74
CA TRP A 294 14.19 12.52 13.96
C TRP A 294 15.44 13.25 14.44
N LYS A 295 16.37 12.48 14.99
CA LYS A 295 17.75 12.87 15.30
C LYS A 295 18.69 11.85 14.68
N ALA A 296 19.56 12.28 13.78
CA ALA A 296 20.57 11.41 13.17
C ALA A 296 21.58 10.90 14.19
N GLU A 297 21.99 9.64 14.03
CA GLU A 297 23.10 9.05 14.79
C GLU A 297 24.46 9.45 14.19
N ASN A 298 24.48 9.94 12.95
CA ASN A 298 25.68 10.25 12.19
C ASN A 298 26.64 9.06 12.05
N ASP A 299 26.11 7.85 12.17
CA ASP A 299 26.82 6.61 11.90
C ASP A 299 26.81 6.29 10.40
N LEU A 300 27.64 5.33 10.01
CA LEU A 300 27.64 4.81 8.65
C LEU A 300 27.90 3.30 8.71
N TRP A 301 27.04 2.55 8.05
CA TRP A 301 27.09 1.11 7.97
C TRP A 301 27.37 0.66 6.54
N VAL A 302 27.97 -0.51 6.40
CA VAL A 302 28.09 -1.24 5.14
C VAL A 302 27.59 -2.67 5.37
N ALA A 303 26.77 -3.18 4.47
CA ALA A 303 26.25 -4.55 4.51
C ALA A 303 25.89 -5.03 3.11
N ARG A 304 25.63 -6.32 2.93
CA ARG A 304 25.09 -6.87 1.67
C ARG A 304 23.64 -7.29 1.88
N PRO A 305 22.67 -6.70 1.17
CA PRO A 305 21.27 -7.08 1.31
C PRO A 305 20.99 -8.41 0.61
N ARG A 306 20.22 -9.28 1.26
CA ARG A 306 19.75 -10.55 0.67
C ARG A 306 18.27 -10.43 0.30
N ALA A 307 17.96 -10.66 -0.97
CA ALA A 307 16.59 -10.51 -1.46
C ALA A 307 15.64 -11.61 -0.94
N GLY A 308 16.15 -12.80 -0.62
CA GLY A 308 15.29 -13.93 -0.22
C GLY A 308 14.64 -13.80 1.16
N ASP A 309 15.27 -13.08 2.09
CA ASP A 309 14.84 -13.01 3.50
C ASP A 309 15.06 -11.65 4.17
N GLY A 310 15.61 -10.66 3.45
CA GLY A 310 15.86 -9.32 3.98
C GLY A 310 17.08 -9.18 4.89
N GLN A 311 17.87 -10.24 5.08
CA GLN A 311 19.04 -10.18 5.97
C GLN A 311 20.14 -9.26 5.42
N LEU A 312 20.81 -8.54 6.32
CA LEU A 312 21.98 -7.70 6.01
C LEU A 312 23.28 -8.45 6.34
N LEU A 313 23.83 -9.13 5.35
CA LEU A 313 25.04 -9.94 5.46
C LEU A 313 26.30 -9.10 5.67
N GLY A 314 27.19 -9.56 6.55
CA GLY A 314 28.49 -8.91 6.78
C GLY A 314 28.36 -7.47 7.29
N ARG A 315 27.24 -7.16 7.96
CA ARG A 315 26.94 -5.84 8.50
C ARG A 315 28.09 -5.35 9.38
N ARG A 316 28.66 -4.21 8.99
CA ARG A 316 29.77 -3.56 9.68
C ARG A 316 29.49 -2.08 9.81
N ARG A 317 29.68 -1.55 11.00
CA ARG A 317 29.69 -0.11 11.23
C ARG A 317 31.08 0.42 10.89
N ILE A 318 31.15 1.41 10.00
CA ILE A 318 32.40 2.01 9.55
C ILE A 318 32.60 3.39 10.17
N VAL A 319 31.53 4.13 10.44
CA VAL A 319 31.57 5.35 11.25
C VAL A 319 30.73 5.14 12.50
N GLU A 320 31.33 5.35 13.68
CA GLU A 320 30.63 5.29 14.95
C GLU A 320 29.68 6.48 15.16
N PRO A 321 28.59 6.30 15.94
CA PRO A 321 27.66 7.38 16.22
C PRO A 321 28.36 8.61 16.81
N SER A 322 27.92 9.78 16.41
CA SER A 322 28.51 11.04 16.86
C SER A 322 27.50 12.19 16.84
N ALA A 323 27.87 13.32 17.43
CA ALA A 323 27.04 14.53 17.41
C ALA A 323 26.87 15.15 16.01
N GLY A 324 27.71 14.77 15.02
CA GLY A 324 27.57 15.19 13.63
C GLY A 324 27.94 16.65 13.31
N GLY A 325 28.61 17.37 14.22
CA GLY A 325 28.98 18.77 14.01
C GLY A 325 27.84 19.76 14.21
N ALA A 326 27.91 20.93 13.58
CA ALA A 326 26.81 21.90 13.64
C ALA A 326 25.58 21.32 12.95
N TYR A 327 24.42 21.41 13.60
CA TYR A 327 23.16 20.85 13.09
C TYR A 327 23.20 19.34 12.79
N GLY A 328 24.10 18.58 13.42
CA GLY A 328 24.27 17.15 13.19
C GLY A 328 23.06 16.27 13.55
N TRP A 329 22.00 16.84 14.15
CA TRP A 329 20.72 16.15 14.33
C TRP A 329 19.99 15.90 13.00
N TRP A 330 20.30 16.62 11.92
CA TRP A 330 19.72 16.39 10.59
C TRP A 330 20.30 15.15 9.90
N GLY A 331 21.60 14.94 10.04
CA GLY A 331 22.37 13.86 9.43
C GLY A 331 23.06 14.25 8.11
N PRO A 332 24.05 13.46 7.65
CA PRO A 332 24.78 13.74 6.42
C PRO A 332 24.10 13.13 5.18
N THR A 333 24.36 13.71 4.02
CA THR A 333 24.12 13.07 2.71
C THR A 333 25.41 12.39 2.24
N TYR A 334 25.29 11.36 1.41
CA TYR A 334 26.43 10.60 0.90
C TYR A 334 26.32 10.27 -0.59
N ALA A 335 27.47 10.03 -1.22
CA ALA A 335 27.58 9.43 -2.54
C ALA A 335 28.82 8.52 -2.59
N TRP A 336 28.68 7.31 -3.12
CA TRP A 336 29.82 6.40 -3.33
C TRP A 336 30.78 6.92 -4.40
N SER A 337 32.08 6.74 -4.18
CA SER A 337 33.09 6.89 -5.24
C SER A 337 32.89 5.81 -6.29
N PRO A 338 33.16 6.07 -7.59
CA PRO A 338 32.93 5.10 -8.67
C PRO A 338 33.60 3.72 -8.46
N ASP A 339 34.73 3.70 -7.76
CA ASP A 339 35.50 2.49 -7.44
C ASP A 339 35.00 1.73 -6.18
N GLY A 340 33.99 2.25 -5.48
CA GLY A 340 33.44 1.69 -4.25
C GLY A 340 34.35 1.76 -3.03
N GLN A 341 35.51 2.43 -3.09
CA GLN A 341 36.47 2.45 -1.98
C GLN A 341 36.17 3.51 -0.93
N SER A 342 35.41 4.54 -1.30
CA SER A 342 35.10 5.69 -0.44
C SER A 342 33.68 6.19 -0.66
N LEU A 343 33.20 7.05 0.24
CA LEU A 343 32.00 7.84 0.05
C LEU A 343 32.32 9.31 0.28
N ALA A 344 31.84 10.18 -0.59
CA ALA A 344 31.74 11.59 -0.29
C ALA A 344 30.61 11.78 0.73
N TYR A 345 30.79 12.70 1.67
CA TYR A 345 29.76 13.09 2.62
C TYR A 345 29.59 14.60 2.63
N ALA A 346 28.37 15.04 2.93
CA ALA A 346 28.02 16.45 3.09
C ALA A 346 27.19 16.64 4.37
N ARG A 347 27.58 17.65 5.16
CA ARG A 347 26.91 18.12 6.38
C ARG A 347 26.60 19.61 6.24
N ALA A 348 25.94 20.18 7.23
CA ALA A 348 25.56 21.60 7.24
C ALA A 348 26.75 22.57 7.27
N ASP A 349 27.95 22.09 7.66
CA ASP A 349 29.15 22.90 7.88
C ASP A 349 30.41 22.34 7.17
N GLU A 350 30.29 21.20 6.49
CA GLU A 350 31.46 20.48 5.96
C GLU A 350 31.09 19.55 4.80
N VAL A 351 32.01 19.42 3.83
CA VAL A 351 32.03 18.36 2.83
C VAL A 351 33.35 17.60 2.95
N GLY A 352 33.31 16.27 2.84
CA GLY A 352 34.51 15.44 2.96
C GLY A 352 34.36 14.07 2.32
N VAL A 353 35.36 13.21 2.57
CA VAL A 353 35.37 11.82 2.11
C VAL A 353 35.57 10.88 3.29
N VAL A 354 34.86 9.76 3.30
CA VAL A 354 35.04 8.66 4.24
C VAL A 354 35.47 7.40 3.49
N ARG A 355 36.53 6.74 3.96
CA ARG A 355 36.98 5.46 3.37
C ARG A 355 36.05 4.33 3.79
N ALA A 356 35.56 3.55 2.84
CA ALA A 356 34.61 2.47 3.11
C ALA A 356 35.24 1.34 3.94
N TYR A 357 36.55 1.11 3.81
CA TYR A 357 37.24 0.03 4.53
C TYR A 357 37.38 0.27 6.04
N ASP A 358 37.68 1.49 6.49
CA ASP A 358 37.98 1.75 7.92
C ASP A 358 37.25 2.98 8.50
N GLY A 359 36.45 3.67 7.70
CA GLY A 359 35.70 4.84 8.14
C GLY A 359 36.52 6.09 8.39
N ALA A 360 37.80 6.11 7.98
CA ALA A 360 38.63 7.30 8.14
C ALA A 360 38.05 8.45 7.30
N GLN A 361 37.81 9.59 7.96
CA GLN A 361 37.23 10.79 7.35
C GLN A 361 38.31 11.82 7.03
N THR A 362 38.24 12.39 5.82
CA THR A 362 39.09 13.48 5.35
C THR A 362 38.20 14.66 4.95
N PRO A 363 38.15 15.73 5.76
CA PRO A 363 37.45 16.96 5.41
C PRO A 363 38.07 17.61 4.18
N LEU A 364 37.24 18.03 3.21
CA LEU A 364 37.68 18.68 1.98
C LEU A 364 37.34 20.18 1.96
N ALA A 365 36.19 20.56 2.49
CA ALA A 365 35.76 21.95 2.62
C ALA A 365 35.00 22.17 3.93
N ARG A 366 35.24 23.30 4.58
CA ARG A 366 34.48 23.76 5.76
C ARG A 366 33.89 25.13 5.45
N PHE A 367 32.66 25.34 5.89
CA PHE A 367 31.96 26.60 5.70
C PHE A 367 31.03 26.89 6.88
N PRO A 368 30.69 28.16 7.15
CA PRO A 368 29.69 28.51 8.15
C PRO A 368 28.36 27.84 7.82
N PRO A 369 27.65 27.22 8.80
CA PRO A 369 26.33 26.67 8.53
C PRO A 369 25.32 27.79 8.26
N TYR A 370 24.45 27.58 7.27
CA TYR A 370 23.41 28.56 6.93
C TYR A 370 22.33 28.62 8.02
N ARG A 371 22.01 29.83 8.47
CA ARG A 371 20.99 30.06 9.50
C ARG A 371 19.61 30.22 8.85
N THR A 372 18.80 29.18 8.96
CA THR A 372 17.45 29.13 8.35
C THR A 372 16.38 29.87 9.15
N TYR A 373 16.65 30.17 10.44
CA TYR A 373 15.67 30.71 11.40
C TYR A 373 14.37 29.89 11.52
N ALA A 374 14.43 28.62 11.11
CA ALA A 374 13.30 27.70 11.02
C ALA A 374 13.77 26.28 11.37
N PRO A 375 12.85 25.33 11.64
CA PRO A 375 13.23 24.00 12.13
C PRO A 375 13.65 23.04 10.99
N TRP A 376 14.48 23.53 10.07
CA TRP A 376 15.10 22.77 8.99
C TRP A 376 16.55 23.21 8.81
N VAL A 377 17.35 22.34 8.20
CA VAL A 377 18.79 22.53 8.00
C VAL A 377 19.09 22.35 6.53
N TRP A 378 19.88 23.27 5.96
CA TRP A 378 20.42 23.09 4.62
C TRP A 378 21.64 22.17 4.68
N THR A 379 21.65 21.14 3.84
CA THR A 379 22.82 20.28 3.58
C THR A 379 23.05 20.20 2.08
N PRO A 380 24.30 20.27 1.62
CA PRO A 380 24.57 20.18 0.20
C PRO A 380 24.45 18.74 -0.32
N THR A 381 24.32 18.61 -1.64
CA THR A 381 24.47 17.34 -2.34
C THR A 381 25.91 17.16 -2.79
N VAL A 382 26.34 15.91 -2.93
CA VAL A 382 27.68 15.56 -3.44
C VAL A 382 27.54 14.63 -4.64
N SER A 383 28.36 14.86 -5.67
CA SER A 383 28.44 14.01 -6.86
C SER A 383 29.90 13.80 -7.24
N TRP A 384 30.28 12.54 -7.43
CA TRP A 384 31.62 12.17 -7.89
C TRP A 384 31.75 12.33 -9.39
N SER A 385 32.94 12.76 -9.81
CA SER A 385 33.38 12.61 -11.18
C SER A 385 33.46 11.13 -11.59
N PRO A 386 33.25 10.77 -12.88
CA PRO A 386 33.32 9.38 -13.35
C PRO A 386 34.63 8.66 -13.01
N GLU A 387 35.77 9.36 -13.04
CA GLU A 387 37.09 8.80 -12.70
C GLU A 387 37.37 8.76 -11.19
N GLY A 388 36.50 9.31 -10.36
CA GLY A 388 36.63 9.30 -8.90
C GLY A 388 37.67 10.28 -8.32
N GLU A 389 38.16 11.25 -9.08
CA GLU A 389 39.17 12.22 -8.60
C GLU A 389 38.57 13.48 -7.97
N PHE A 390 37.37 13.88 -8.38
CA PHE A 390 36.73 15.12 -7.97
C PHE A 390 35.31 14.90 -7.46
N ILE A 391 34.88 15.80 -6.58
CA ILE A 391 33.51 15.89 -6.07
C ILE A 391 32.97 17.28 -6.40
N VAL A 392 31.82 17.35 -7.06
CA VAL A 392 31.10 18.61 -7.25
C VAL A 392 30.01 18.75 -6.19
N THR A 393 29.89 19.94 -5.63
CA THR A 393 28.98 20.26 -4.53
C THR A 393 28.60 21.75 -4.55
N THR A 394 27.53 22.10 -3.86
CA THR A 394 27.22 23.49 -3.51
C THR A 394 27.87 23.83 -2.16
N LEU A 395 28.52 24.99 -2.03
CA LEU A 395 29.07 25.49 -0.76
C LEU A 395 28.44 26.83 -0.39
N HIS A 396 28.22 27.04 0.91
CA HIS A 396 27.76 28.31 1.46
C HIS A 396 28.91 29.32 1.50
N GLY A 397 28.77 30.38 0.71
CA GLY A 397 29.79 31.38 0.45
C GLY A 397 29.77 32.56 1.42
N PRO A 398 30.79 33.44 1.37
CA PRO A 398 30.89 34.60 2.26
C PRO A 398 29.80 35.65 1.97
N ALA A 399 29.38 36.37 3.00
CA ALA A 399 28.39 37.43 2.89
C ALA A 399 28.91 38.60 2.03
N PRO A 400 28.11 39.13 1.07
CA PRO A 400 28.56 40.17 0.15
C PRO A 400 28.66 41.55 0.83
N THR A 401 27.90 41.78 1.90
CA THR A 401 27.70 43.09 2.52
C THR A 401 28.11 43.14 4.00
N GLY A 402 28.89 42.15 4.45
CA GLY A 402 29.51 42.13 5.79
C GLY A 402 28.59 41.66 6.91
N GLU A 403 27.47 41.01 6.60
CA GLU A 403 26.65 40.27 7.55
C GLU A 403 27.45 39.15 8.24
N ALA A 404 26.84 38.54 9.27
CA ALA A 404 27.42 37.33 9.85
C ALA A 404 27.54 36.24 8.76
N PRO A 405 28.63 35.46 8.72
CA PRO A 405 28.82 34.45 7.68
C PRO A 405 27.69 33.41 7.60
N GLU A 406 27.02 33.10 8.71
CA GLU A 406 25.87 32.20 8.76
C GLU A 406 24.60 32.77 8.09
N ASP A 407 24.53 34.09 7.95
CA ASP A 407 23.41 34.82 7.33
C ASP A 407 23.69 35.15 5.85
N SER A 408 24.80 34.65 5.30
CA SER A 408 25.14 34.87 3.90
C SER A 408 24.07 34.26 2.98
N PRO A 409 23.61 35.02 1.96
CA PRO A 409 22.69 34.48 0.95
C PRO A 409 23.42 33.80 -0.22
N VAL A 410 24.75 33.72 -0.19
CA VAL A 410 25.57 33.29 -1.34
C VAL A 410 25.81 31.78 -1.29
N PHE A 411 25.52 31.11 -2.40
CA PHE A 411 25.75 29.68 -2.58
C PHE A 411 26.34 29.44 -3.95
N ASP A 412 27.49 28.77 -3.98
CA ASP A 412 28.31 28.60 -5.17
C ASP A 412 28.52 27.12 -5.46
N VAL A 413 28.70 26.76 -6.74
CA VAL A 413 29.10 25.42 -7.15
C VAL A 413 30.62 25.32 -7.16
N TRP A 414 31.15 24.28 -6.52
CA TRP A 414 32.58 24.01 -6.37
C TRP A 414 32.93 22.59 -6.79
N ALA A 415 34.14 22.41 -7.31
CA ALA A 415 34.81 21.12 -7.42
C ALA A 415 35.90 20.98 -6.36
N LEU A 416 35.88 19.86 -5.64
CA LEU A 416 36.82 19.47 -4.60
C LEU A 416 37.59 18.24 -5.06
N ALA A 417 38.92 18.26 -5.03
CA ALA A 417 39.70 17.06 -5.25
C ALA A 417 39.52 16.10 -4.06
N ALA A 418 39.24 14.83 -4.34
CA ALA A 418 38.95 13.82 -3.32
C ALA A 418 40.12 13.56 -2.36
N ASN A 419 41.34 13.89 -2.78
CA ASN A 419 42.56 13.81 -1.98
C ASN A 419 42.86 15.08 -1.14
N GLY A 420 42.02 16.12 -1.23
CA GLY A 420 42.17 17.38 -0.50
C GLY A 420 43.22 18.36 -1.04
N THR A 421 43.77 18.13 -2.24
CA THR A 421 44.88 18.95 -2.78
C THR A 421 44.43 20.19 -3.57
N LEU A 422 43.21 20.21 -4.09
CA LEU A 422 42.70 21.26 -4.96
C LEU A 422 41.22 21.51 -4.70
N THR A 423 40.83 22.79 -4.67
CA THR A 423 39.45 23.25 -4.55
C THR A 423 39.25 24.43 -5.50
N ALA A 424 38.26 24.34 -6.39
CA ALA A 424 37.99 25.34 -7.43
C ALA A 424 36.52 25.72 -7.49
N GLY A 425 36.23 27.01 -7.53
CA GLY A 425 34.87 27.53 -7.76
C GLY A 425 34.51 27.42 -9.24
N LEU A 426 33.37 26.80 -9.54
CA LEU A 426 32.90 26.58 -10.91
C LEU A 426 31.82 27.59 -11.33
N SER A 427 30.87 27.88 -10.42
CA SER A 427 29.85 28.89 -10.65
C SER A 427 29.52 29.63 -9.37
N SER A 428 29.64 30.95 -9.41
CA SER A 428 29.16 31.83 -8.35
C SER A 428 27.64 31.97 -8.42
N GLU A 429 27.02 32.27 -7.27
CA GLU A 429 25.60 32.65 -7.17
C GLU A 429 24.65 31.63 -7.81
N ALA A 430 24.97 30.33 -7.71
CA ALA A 430 24.12 29.27 -8.23
C ALA A 430 22.84 29.08 -7.40
N GLY A 431 22.89 29.43 -6.11
CA GLY A 431 21.78 29.26 -5.17
C GLY A 431 21.83 27.94 -4.40
N MET A 432 21.18 27.91 -3.25
CA MET A 432 21.35 26.84 -2.26
C MET A 432 20.89 25.46 -2.73
N TRP A 433 19.95 25.40 -3.69
CA TRP A 433 19.41 24.15 -4.22
C TRP A 433 20.06 23.75 -5.55
N ALA A 434 21.24 24.28 -5.89
CA ALA A 434 21.88 24.04 -7.19
C ALA A 434 22.16 22.57 -7.51
N ALA A 435 22.34 21.71 -6.50
CA ALA A 435 22.44 20.25 -6.62
C ALA A 435 23.25 19.75 -7.85
N PRO A 436 24.53 20.12 -7.97
CA PRO A 436 25.33 19.80 -9.16
C PRO A 436 25.63 18.30 -9.26
N VAL A 437 25.57 17.75 -10.48
CA VAL A 437 25.80 16.34 -10.77
C VAL A 437 26.66 16.17 -12.02
N TYR A 438 27.74 15.40 -11.91
CA TYR A 438 28.53 14.96 -13.07
C TYR A 438 27.72 14.04 -13.98
N ALA A 439 27.88 14.20 -15.29
CA ALA A 439 27.45 13.18 -16.23
C ALA A 439 28.22 11.86 -15.96
N PRO A 440 27.57 10.68 -16.04
CA PRO A 440 28.23 9.39 -15.86
C PRO A 440 29.35 9.13 -16.89
N GLU A 441 29.21 9.74 -18.06
CA GLU A 441 30.15 9.67 -19.17
C GLU A 441 30.35 11.09 -19.74
N GLY A 442 31.58 11.42 -20.15
CA GLY A 442 31.93 12.72 -20.72
C GLY A 442 32.34 13.78 -19.70
N ASP A 443 32.37 15.04 -20.16
CA ASP A 443 32.99 16.17 -19.44
C ASP A 443 31.99 17.25 -19.00
N THR A 444 30.75 16.86 -18.72
CA THR A 444 29.68 17.81 -18.42
C THR A 444 29.17 17.70 -16.98
N ILE A 445 28.85 18.83 -16.38
CA ILE A 445 28.13 18.96 -15.11
C ILE A 445 26.77 19.60 -15.39
N ALA A 446 25.71 18.98 -14.88
CA ALA A 446 24.39 19.61 -14.81
C ALA A 446 24.15 20.16 -13.41
N PHE A 447 23.55 21.34 -13.30
CA PHE A 447 23.24 21.97 -12.02
C PHE A 447 22.08 22.96 -12.16
N GLY A 448 21.32 23.16 -11.09
CA GLY A 448 20.35 24.24 -10.99
C GLY A 448 21.02 25.59 -10.74
N HIS A 449 20.52 26.63 -11.37
CA HIS A 449 20.86 28.02 -11.12
C HIS A 449 19.60 28.76 -10.71
N ALA A 450 19.60 29.33 -9.50
CA ALA A 450 18.49 30.13 -9.00
C ALA A 450 18.27 31.34 -9.92
N ARG A 451 17.01 31.63 -10.26
CA ARG A 451 16.66 32.88 -10.96
C ARG A 451 16.87 34.12 -10.08
N SER A 452 16.79 33.96 -8.77
CA SER A 452 17.16 34.95 -7.77
C SER A 452 18.11 34.33 -6.73
N PRO A 453 19.43 34.32 -6.98
CA PRO A 453 20.42 33.67 -6.11
C PRO A 453 20.40 34.16 -4.66
N TYR A 454 20.22 35.47 -4.47
CA TYR A 454 20.15 36.08 -3.14
C TYR A 454 18.86 35.79 -2.37
N ALA A 455 17.87 35.21 -3.03
CA ALA A 455 16.64 34.68 -2.44
C ALA A 455 16.45 33.19 -2.79
N SER A 456 17.57 32.46 -2.87
CA SER A 456 17.61 31.10 -3.41
C SER A 456 16.76 30.07 -2.66
N GLN A 457 16.38 30.35 -1.41
CA GLN A 457 15.45 29.50 -0.64
C GLN A 457 14.07 29.40 -1.28
N THR A 458 13.54 30.49 -1.83
CA THR A 458 12.19 30.58 -2.42
C THR A 458 12.20 30.86 -3.91
N SER A 459 13.39 31.01 -4.50
CA SER A 459 13.58 31.16 -5.94
C SER A 459 13.23 29.86 -6.67
N SER A 460 12.69 30.00 -7.88
CA SER A 460 12.75 28.91 -8.86
C SER A 460 14.13 28.81 -9.48
N TYR A 461 14.42 27.66 -10.08
CA TYR A 461 15.71 27.31 -10.66
C TYR A 461 15.58 27.01 -12.14
N ASP A 462 16.61 27.34 -12.90
CA ASP A 462 16.81 26.85 -14.25
C ASP A 462 17.96 25.84 -14.22
N LEU A 463 17.85 24.78 -14.98
CA LEU A 463 18.90 23.80 -15.18
C LEU A 463 19.92 24.32 -16.20
N TYR A 464 21.19 24.28 -15.82
CA TYR A 464 22.34 24.68 -16.63
C TYR A 464 23.25 23.48 -16.86
N LEU A 465 24.02 23.57 -17.94
CA LEU A 465 25.18 22.72 -18.21
C LEU A 465 26.44 23.55 -18.14
N MET A 466 27.55 22.91 -17.78
CA MET A 466 28.89 23.46 -17.89
C MET A 466 29.91 22.35 -18.11
N ASP A 467 31.07 22.72 -18.64
CA ASP A 467 32.24 21.85 -18.66
C ASP A 467 32.81 21.67 -17.25
N ARG A 468 33.62 20.64 -17.05
CA ARG A 468 34.18 20.29 -15.73
C ARG A 468 35.02 21.38 -15.08
N ASP A 469 35.57 22.29 -15.88
CA ASP A 469 36.35 23.44 -15.44
C ASP A 469 35.49 24.70 -15.16
N GLY A 470 34.17 24.60 -15.30
CA GLY A 470 33.20 25.69 -15.11
C GLY A 470 33.00 26.57 -16.35
N SER A 471 33.64 26.24 -17.48
CA SER A 471 33.43 26.91 -18.76
C SER A 471 32.18 26.39 -19.50
N ASP A 472 31.89 26.97 -20.66
CA ASP A 472 30.69 26.72 -21.49
C ASP A 472 29.35 26.65 -20.73
N ARG A 473 29.21 27.50 -19.71
CA ARG A 473 27.97 27.61 -18.92
C ARG A 473 26.81 28.06 -19.80
N ARG A 474 25.79 27.21 -19.94
CA ARG A 474 24.62 27.50 -20.76
C ARG A 474 23.32 26.98 -20.13
N PRO A 475 22.20 27.72 -20.23
CA PRO A 475 20.90 27.23 -19.78
C PRO A 475 20.44 26.06 -20.66
N LEU A 476 19.80 25.08 -20.04
CA LEU A 476 19.27 23.89 -20.70
C LEU A 476 17.73 23.83 -20.62
N PHE A 477 17.16 24.03 -19.44
CA PHE A 477 15.73 23.83 -19.19
C PHE A 477 15.29 24.51 -17.89
N PRO A 478 14.06 25.01 -17.75
CA PRO A 478 13.05 25.19 -18.79
C PRO A 478 13.40 26.39 -19.70
N PRO A 479 12.64 26.61 -20.79
CA PRO A 479 12.75 27.84 -21.57
C PRO A 479 12.56 29.09 -20.68
N ALA A 480 13.25 30.19 -21.01
CA ALA A 480 13.29 31.37 -20.14
C ALA A 480 11.92 32.01 -19.84
N GLU A 481 10.94 31.84 -20.72
CA GLU A 481 9.57 32.37 -20.55
C GLU A 481 8.69 31.48 -19.65
N GLU A 482 9.10 30.24 -19.41
CA GLU A 482 8.38 29.30 -18.56
C GLU A 482 8.72 29.49 -17.08
N ILE A 483 7.89 28.95 -16.20
CA ILE A 483 8.16 28.92 -14.76
C ILE A 483 9.37 28.01 -14.50
N GLY A 484 10.30 28.42 -13.64
CA GLY A 484 11.45 27.59 -13.28
C GLY A 484 11.09 26.33 -12.49
N LEU A 485 12.07 25.46 -12.30
CA LEU A 485 12.02 24.29 -11.44
C LEU A 485 11.86 24.72 -9.97
N GLU A 486 11.08 23.98 -9.19
CA GLU A 486 11.01 24.15 -7.73
C GLU A 486 12.30 23.67 -7.07
N TYR A 487 12.79 22.51 -7.53
CA TYR A 487 14.07 21.92 -7.16
C TYR A 487 14.62 21.18 -8.39
N PRO A 488 15.92 21.27 -8.72
CA PRO A 488 16.51 20.63 -9.90
C PRO A 488 16.72 19.11 -9.70
N GLU A 489 15.65 18.37 -9.38
CA GLU A 489 15.68 16.90 -9.29
C GLU A 489 15.89 16.31 -10.68
N MET A 490 17.03 15.64 -10.88
CA MET A 490 17.46 15.14 -12.17
C MET A 490 18.11 13.75 -12.08
N ALA A 491 18.07 13.02 -13.20
CA ALA A 491 18.80 11.77 -13.38
C ALA A 491 19.45 11.74 -14.77
N TRP A 492 20.76 11.57 -14.78
CA TRP A 492 21.52 11.32 -16.01
C TRP A 492 21.21 9.96 -16.61
N GLY A 493 21.09 9.95 -17.94
CA GLY A 493 21.12 8.72 -18.71
C GLY A 493 22.46 8.02 -18.58
N PRO A 494 22.49 6.68 -18.62
CA PRO A 494 23.73 5.92 -18.45
C PRO A 494 24.83 6.26 -19.47
N GLY A 495 24.46 6.80 -20.64
CA GLY A 495 25.41 7.24 -21.67
C GLY A 495 25.83 8.71 -21.60
N GLY A 496 25.37 9.49 -20.61
CA GLY A 496 25.74 10.91 -20.44
C GLY A 496 25.20 11.88 -21.51
N ASP A 497 24.42 11.39 -22.49
CA ASP A 497 23.90 12.19 -23.61
C ASP A 497 22.47 12.74 -23.37
N ARG A 498 21.84 12.30 -22.28
CA ARG A 498 20.44 12.61 -21.94
C ARG A 498 20.26 12.80 -20.45
N LEU A 499 19.25 13.57 -20.09
CA LEU A 499 18.86 13.82 -18.70
C LEU A 499 17.36 13.70 -18.56
N ILE A 500 16.89 13.08 -17.48
CA ILE A 500 15.49 13.17 -17.06
C ILE A 500 15.41 14.19 -15.92
N VAL A 501 14.44 15.11 -15.99
CA VAL A 501 14.18 16.10 -14.95
C VAL A 501 12.75 15.99 -14.45
N VAL A 502 12.55 16.22 -13.15
CA VAL A 502 11.21 16.41 -12.57
C VAL A 502 10.82 17.88 -12.72
N TYR A 503 9.75 18.14 -13.46
CA TYR A 503 9.24 19.50 -13.68
C TYR A 503 7.73 19.53 -13.54
N GLN A 504 7.22 20.39 -12.65
CA GLN A 504 5.79 20.49 -12.32
C GLN A 504 5.16 19.11 -11.99
N GLY A 505 5.89 18.30 -11.23
CA GLY A 505 5.47 16.95 -10.82
C GLY A 505 5.46 15.91 -11.94
N ARG A 506 6.11 16.14 -13.08
CA ARG A 506 6.17 15.22 -14.23
C ARG A 506 7.60 14.98 -14.69
N LEU A 507 7.84 13.91 -15.43
CA LEU A 507 9.15 13.60 -16.01
C LEU A 507 9.29 14.16 -17.42
N TYR A 508 10.41 14.81 -17.69
CA TYR A 508 10.82 15.27 -19.01
C TYR A 508 12.21 14.73 -19.34
N LEU A 509 12.36 14.10 -20.51
CA LEU A 509 13.64 13.72 -21.08
C LEU A 509 14.19 14.87 -21.92
N ILE A 510 15.45 15.22 -21.70
CA ILE A 510 16.17 16.26 -22.41
C ILE A 510 17.38 15.63 -23.09
N TYR A 511 17.55 15.88 -24.39
CA TYR A 511 18.74 15.50 -25.14
C TYR A 511 19.78 16.63 -25.02
N ILE A 512 20.99 16.31 -24.58
CA ILE A 512 22.02 17.30 -24.25
C ILE A 512 22.63 17.97 -25.49
N THR A 513 22.69 17.22 -26.59
CA THR A 513 23.33 17.64 -27.85
C THR A 513 22.53 18.71 -28.58
N ASP A 514 21.20 18.59 -28.62
CA ASP A 514 20.31 19.50 -29.36
C ASP A 514 19.28 20.23 -28.48
N GLY A 515 19.25 19.95 -27.17
CA GLY A 515 18.31 20.56 -26.22
C GLY A 515 16.87 20.09 -26.39
N LYS A 516 16.61 19.05 -27.18
CA LYS A 516 15.25 18.59 -27.46
C LYS A 516 14.62 17.99 -26.22
N VAL A 517 13.38 18.40 -25.93
CA VAL A 517 12.63 17.98 -24.74
C VAL A 517 11.46 17.09 -25.13
N HIS A 518 11.27 16.01 -24.38
CA HIS A 518 10.15 15.08 -24.50
C HIS A 518 9.54 14.83 -23.13
N GLN A 519 8.23 15.10 -22.98
CA GLN A 519 7.51 14.69 -21.78
C GLN A 519 7.37 13.16 -21.75
N LEU A 520 7.70 12.55 -20.61
CA LEU A 520 7.64 11.10 -20.40
C LEU A 520 6.41 10.66 -19.60
N THR A 521 5.90 11.53 -18.73
CA THR A 521 4.71 11.24 -17.91
C THR A 521 3.66 12.34 -18.05
N ASP A 522 2.41 11.94 -18.11
CA ASP A 522 1.18 12.75 -18.13
C ASP A 522 0.71 13.14 -16.73
N GLU A 523 0.76 12.18 -15.81
CA GLU A 523 0.33 12.35 -14.42
C GLU A 523 1.37 13.12 -13.59
N GLY A 524 0.86 14.01 -12.73
CA GLY A 524 1.64 14.79 -11.78
C GLY A 524 2.05 14.00 -10.53
N GLY A 525 2.68 14.67 -9.57
CA GLY A 525 3.03 14.10 -8.27
C GLY A 525 4.34 13.30 -8.26
N VAL A 526 5.14 13.38 -9.33
CA VAL A 526 6.51 12.88 -9.34
C VAL A 526 7.40 13.77 -8.48
N THR A 527 8.18 13.17 -7.57
CA THR A 527 9.06 13.90 -6.65
C THR A 527 10.53 13.51 -6.74
N THR A 528 10.84 12.34 -7.30
CA THR A 528 12.21 11.79 -7.33
C THR A 528 12.39 10.91 -8.55
N VAL A 529 13.58 10.91 -9.15
CA VAL A 529 13.91 10.06 -10.31
C VAL A 529 15.34 9.53 -10.24
N ARG A 530 15.55 8.28 -10.65
CA ARG A 530 16.85 7.61 -10.78
C ARG A 530 16.92 6.87 -12.11
N TRP A 531 18.09 6.81 -12.72
CA TRP A 531 18.29 6.15 -14.01
C TRP A 531 19.62 5.39 -14.02
N ARG A 532 19.56 4.08 -14.32
CA ARG A 532 20.69 3.15 -14.40
C ARG A 532 20.54 2.21 -15.60
N TRP A 533 21.61 1.45 -15.89
CA TRP A 533 21.65 0.47 -16.99
C TRP A 533 20.60 -0.63 -16.87
#